data_AF-A0AAU9U2U4-F1
#
_entry.id   AF-A0AAU9U2U4-F1
#
_cell.length_a   1.000
_cell.length_b   1.000
_cell.length_c   1.000
_cell.angle_alpha   90.00
_cell.angle_beta   90.00
_cell.angle_gamma   90.00
#
_symmetry.space_group_name_H-M   'P 1'
#
loop_
_entity.id
_entity.type
_entity.pdbx_description
1 polymer ?
#
loop_
_entity_poly.entity_id
_entity_poly.type
_entity_poly.pdbx_seq_one_letter_code
_entity_poly.pdbx_strand_id
1 'polypeptide(L)'
;MLSELDSDHRPVLIQLEPQLDLLHPTRGVLDWRKLDIELQSIDSPSLSEIPDTIDSVDVAKTAAGCLATFIQEKIDHCSREVPICQSER
;
A
#
# COMPACT_ATOMS: atom_id res chain seq x y z
N MET A 1 -19.95 60.06 1.54
CA MET A 1 -21.04 59.19 1.08
C MET A 1 -20.44 57.79 0.99
N LEU A 2 -20.48 57.05 2.11
CA LEU A 2 -19.92 55.70 2.19
C LEU A 2 -21.03 54.74 1.76
N SER A 3 -20.85 54.13 0.59
CA SER A 3 -21.74 53.08 0.10
C SER A 3 -21.51 51.85 0.96
N GLU A 4 -22.36 51.62 1.95
CA GLU A 4 -22.41 50.35 2.66
C GLU A 4 -22.81 49.28 1.66
N LEU A 5 -21.85 48.41 1.33
CA LEU A 5 -22.07 47.16 0.63
C LEU A 5 -22.82 46.26 1.62
N ASP A 6 -24.14 46.34 1.61
CA ASP A 6 -25.02 45.39 2.29
C ASP A 6 -24.90 44.06 1.56
N SER A 7 -23.81 43.35 1.88
CA SER A 7 -23.58 42.02 1.36
C SER A 7 -24.46 41.08 2.15
N ASP A 8 -25.43 40.49 1.46
CA ASP A 8 -26.45 39.57 1.98
C ASP A 8 -25.84 38.19 2.36
N HIS A 9 -24.64 38.21 2.96
CA HIS A 9 -23.87 37.06 3.40
C HIS A 9 -24.48 36.48 4.67
N ARG A 10 -25.64 35.84 4.53
CA ARG A 10 -26.16 34.94 5.55
C ARG A 10 -25.17 33.77 5.68
N PRO A 11 -24.62 33.48 6.88
CA PRO A 11 -23.76 32.33 7.07
C PRO A 11 -24.57 31.05 6.79
N VAL A 12 -24.10 30.25 5.83
CA VAL A 12 -24.67 28.93 5.55
C VAL A 12 -24.05 27.93 6.51
N LEU A 13 -24.90 27.28 7.30
CA LEU A 13 -24.50 26.20 8.18
C LEU A 13 -24.43 24.91 7.34
N ILE A 14 -23.22 24.44 7.05
CA ILE A 14 -23.01 23.17 6.35
C ILE A 14 -23.11 22.07 7.41
N GLN A 15 -24.16 21.26 7.34
CA GLN A 15 -24.23 20.03 8.12
C GLN A 15 -23.29 19.02 7.47
N LEU A 16 -22.09 18.87 8.06
CA LEU A 16 -21.26 17.70 7.81
C LEU A 16 -21.93 16.55 8.56
N GLU A 17 -22.66 15.70 7.84
CA GLU A 17 -23.04 14.41 8.40
C GLU A 17 -21.77 13.70 8.87
N PRO A 18 -21.78 13.09 10.07
CA PRO A 18 -20.65 12.28 10.49
C PRO A 18 -20.49 11.21 9.40
N GLN A 19 -19.37 11.29 8.68
CA GLN A 19 -18.96 10.22 7.80
C GLN A 19 -18.70 9.05 8.74
N LEU A 20 -19.75 8.24 8.93
CA LEU A 20 -19.65 6.88 9.43
C LEU A 20 -18.43 6.30 8.71
N ASP A 21 -17.49 5.70 9.44
CA ASP A 21 -16.26 5.05 8.93
C ASP A 21 -16.62 3.97 7.88
N LEU A 22 -17.11 4.42 6.73
CA LEU A 22 -17.26 3.66 5.53
C LEU A 22 -15.82 3.43 5.16
N LEU A 23 -15.34 2.21 5.45
CA LEU A 23 -14.10 1.66 4.92
C LEU A 23 -14.10 1.98 3.43
N HIS A 24 -13.49 3.11 3.06
CA HIS A 24 -13.36 3.52 1.68
C HIS A 24 -12.61 2.38 1.03
N PRO A 25 -13.17 1.74 -0.02
CA PRO A 25 -12.53 0.58 -0.58
C PRO A 25 -11.13 0.98 -1.03
N THR A 26 -10.11 0.35 -0.43
CA THR A 26 -8.71 0.58 -0.76
C THR A 26 -8.27 -0.47 -1.78
N ARG A 27 -7.29 -0.11 -2.61
CA ARG A 27 -6.58 -1.03 -3.48
C ARG A 27 -5.10 -1.03 -3.12
N GLY A 28 -4.49 -2.21 -3.09
CA GLY A 28 -3.04 -2.34 -3.05
C GLY A 28 -2.41 -1.88 -4.37
N VAL A 29 -1.48 -0.94 -4.28
CA VAL A 29 -0.63 -0.50 -5.40
C VAL A 29 0.81 -0.83 -5.05
N LEU A 30 1.40 -1.71 -5.86
CA LEU A 30 2.81 -2.05 -5.78
C LEU A 30 3.66 -1.01 -6.51
N ASP A 31 4.62 -0.42 -5.83
CA ASP A 31 5.65 0.40 -6.45
C ASP A 31 6.74 -0.50 -7.05
N TRP A 32 6.63 -0.75 -8.35
CA TRP A 32 7.59 -1.58 -9.09
C TRP A 32 9.02 -1.05 -9.06
N ARG A 33 9.21 0.26 -9.00
CA ARG A 33 10.55 0.86 -8.97
C ARG A 33 11.18 0.71 -7.60
N LYS A 34 10.38 0.85 -6.54
CA LYS A 34 10.83 0.57 -5.17
C LYS A 34 11.18 -0.92 -5.02
N LEU A 35 10.35 -1.81 -5.55
CA LEU A 35 10.61 -3.26 -5.52
C LEU A 35 11.90 -3.64 -6.25
N ASP A 36 12.17 -3.05 -7.43
CA ASP A 36 13.40 -3.29 -8.18
C ASP A 36 14.66 -2.89 -7.38
N ILE A 37 14.65 -1.69 -6.78
CA ILE A 37 15.76 -1.23 -5.92
C ILE A 37 15.92 -2.12 -4.70
N GLU A 38 14.82 -2.48 -4.06
CA GLU A 38 14.83 -3.33 -2.88
C GLU A 38 15.43 -4.71 -3.19
N LEU A 39 15.02 -5.33 -4.32
CA LEU A 39 15.55 -6.60 -4.80
C LEU A 39 17.03 -6.52 -5.22
N GLN A 40 17.47 -5.40 -5.82
CA GLN A 40 18.88 -5.18 -6.16
C GLN A 40 19.75 -4.93 -4.92
N SER A 41 19.21 -4.31 -3.86
CA SER A 41 19.92 -4.10 -2.60
C SER A 41 20.14 -5.40 -1.83
N ILE A 42 19.46 -6.47 -2.22
CA ILE A 42 19.61 -7.82 -1.67
C ILE A 42 20.74 -8.53 -2.43
N ASP A 43 21.96 -7.99 -2.37
CA ASP A 43 23.16 -8.61 -2.98
C ASP A 43 23.45 -10.00 -2.34
N SER A 44 22.96 -10.19 -1.11
CA SER A 44 22.77 -11.50 -0.49
C SER A 44 21.45 -11.44 0.27
N PRO A 45 20.41 -12.21 -0.11
CA PRO A 45 19.29 -12.43 0.79
C PRO A 45 19.88 -12.93 2.10
N SER A 46 19.28 -12.59 3.23
CA SER A 46 19.55 -13.34 4.46
C SER A 46 19.04 -14.76 4.24
N LEU A 47 19.80 -15.55 3.47
CA LEU A 47 19.63 -16.96 3.14
C LEU A 47 20.00 -17.82 4.35
N SER A 48 20.16 -17.23 5.54
CA SER A 48 20.38 -17.92 6.81
C SER A 48 19.38 -19.06 7.04
N GLU A 49 18.19 -18.98 6.44
CA GLU A 49 17.14 -20.02 6.49
C GLU A 49 16.98 -20.83 5.20
N ILE A 50 17.67 -20.48 4.11
CA ILE A 50 17.60 -21.22 2.85
C ILE A 50 18.76 -22.22 2.81
N PRO A 51 18.49 -23.52 2.72
CA PRO A 51 19.54 -24.53 2.68
C PRO A 51 20.39 -24.39 1.41
N ASP A 52 21.71 -24.28 1.58
CA ASP A 52 22.68 -24.18 0.46
C ASP A 52 22.71 -25.43 -0.42
N THR A 53 22.28 -26.57 0.11
CA THR A 53 22.24 -27.85 -0.61
C THR A 53 20.81 -28.35 -0.66
N ILE A 54 20.34 -28.68 -1.87
CA ILE A 54 19.05 -29.33 -2.09
C ILE A 54 19.30 -30.83 -2.28
N ASP A 55 19.32 -31.55 -1.17
CA ASP A 55 19.56 -32.99 -1.08
C ASP A 55 18.26 -33.81 -1.02
N SER A 56 17.11 -33.16 -0.81
CA SER A 56 15.80 -33.80 -0.75
C SER A 56 14.68 -32.93 -1.34
N VAL A 57 13.58 -33.58 -1.75
CA VAL A 57 12.34 -32.91 -2.18
C VAL A 57 11.74 -32.05 -1.08
N ASP A 58 11.84 -32.47 0.18
CA ASP A 58 11.32 -31.69 1.30
C ASP A 58 12.16 -30.42 1.53
N VAL A 59 13.47 -30.53 1.38
CA VAL A 59 14.41 -29.41 1.44
C VAL A 59 14.15 -28.43 0.28
N ALA A 60 13.87 -28.94 -0.92
CA ALA A 60 13.47 -28.12 -2.06
C ALA A 60 12.17 -27.34 -1.80
N LYS A 61 11.15 -27.99 -1.21
CA LYS A 61 9.88 -27.34 -0.85
C LYS A 61 10.09 -26.26 0.21
N THR A 62 10.92 -26.53 1.22
CA THR A 62 11.26 -25.55 2.26
C THR A 62 11.98 -24.35 1.65
N ALA A 63 13.01 -24.57 0.82
CA ALA A 63 13.72 -23.49 0.14
C ALA A 63 12.79 -22.62 -0.73
N ALA A 64 11.89 -23.26 -1.49
CA ALA A 64 10.88 -22.55 -2.29
C ALA A 64 9.92 -21.73 -1.40
N GLY A 65 9.50 -22.29 -0.27
CA GLY A 65 8.66 -21.59 0.71
C GLY A 65 9.36 -20.37 1.31
N CYS A 66 10.61 -20.51 1.74
CA CYS A 66 11.41 -19.40 2.26
C CYS A 66 11.59 -18.28 1.23
N LEU A 67 11.91 -18.62 -0.02
CA LEU A 67 12.02 -17.63 -1.11
C LEU A 67 10.69 -16.92 -1.37
N ALA A 68 9.58 -17.66 -1.39
CA ALA A 68 8.25 -17.06 -1.60
C ALA A 68 7.89 -16.09 -0.47
N THR A 69 8.12 -16.47 0.79
CA THR A 69 7.88 -15.60 1.96
C THR A 69 8.73 -14.34 1.89
N PHE A 70 10.01 -14.47 1.56
CA PHE A 70 10.92 -13.33 1.43
C PHE A 70 10.45 -12.34 0.35
N ILE A 71 10.07 -12.83 -0.83
CA ILE A 71 9.55 -11.99 -1.91
C ILE A 71 8.23 -11.33 -1.48
N GLN A 72 7.36 -12.06 -0.78
CA GLN A 72 6.09 -11.52 -0.28
C GLN A 72 6.33 -10.36 0.68
N GLU A 73 7.26 -10.50 1.64
CA GLU A 73 7.62 -9.42 2.56
C GLU A 73 8.09 -8.16 1.82
N LYS A 74 8.90 -8.34 0.76
CA LYS A 74 9.41 -7.25 -0.06
C LYS A 74 8.29 -6.58 -0.87
N ILE A 75 7.36 -7.37 -1.41
CA ILE A 75 6.15 -6.86 -2.07
C ILE A 75 5.31 -6.05 -1.08
N ASP A 76 5.10 -6.54 0.14
CA ASP A 76 4.29 -5.86 1.15
C ASP A 76 4.94 -4.53 1.56
N HIS A 77 6.26 -4.50 1.75
CA HIS A 77 7.00 -3.26 2.04
C HIS A 77 6.98 -2.25 0.87
N CYS A 78 6.86 -2.73 -0.37
CA CYS A 78 6.78 -1.89 -1.57
C CYS A 78 5.33 -1.56 -1.98
N SER A 79 4.35 -2.13 -1.29
CA SER A 79 2.95 -1.87 -1.51
C SER A 79 2.46 -0.71 -0.66
N ARG A 80 1.45 -0.01 -1.16
CA ARG A 80 0.67 0.93 -0.37
C ARG A 80 -0.81 0.78 -0.70
N GLU A 81 -1.65 1.03 0.29
CA GLU A 81 -3.08 1.14 0.07
C GLU A 81 -3.43 2.53 -0.45
N VAL A 82 -4.22 2.58 -1.52
CA VAL A 82 -4.76 3.83 -2.06
C VAL A 82 -6.29 3.78 -2.06
N PRO A 83 -6.98 4.89 -1.74
CA PRO A 83 -8.43 4.95 -1.85
C PRO A 83 -8.86 4.74 -3.30
N ILE A 84 -9.89 3.92 -3.51
CA ILE A 84 -10.55 3.85 -4.81
C ILE A 84 -11.49 5.05 -4.89
N CYS A 85 -11.21 5.99 -5.79
CA CYS A 85 -12.20 6.99 -6.17
C CYS A 85 -13.40 6.26 -6.75
N GLN A 86 -14.49 6.19 -5.98
CA GLN A 86 -15.80 5.82 -6.50
C GLN A 86 -16.27 6.95 -7.42
N SER A 87 -15.85 6.93 -8.69
CA SER A 87 -16.51 7.69 -9.73
C SER A 87 -17.86 7.02 -9.95
N GLU A 88 -18.90 7.52 -9.29
CA GLU A 88 -20.28 7.21 -9.66
C GLU A 88 -20.45 7.55 -11.15
N ARG A 89 -20.91 6.57 -11.94
CA ARG A 89 -21.19 6.71 -13.37
C ARG A 89 -22.68 6.53 -13.59
#